data_AF-A0A1C9WQG4-F1
#
_entry.id   AF-A0A1C9WQG4-F1
#
_cell.length_a   1.000
_cell.length_b   1.000
_cell.length_c   1.000
_cell.angle_alpha   90.00
_cell.angle_beta   90.00
_cell.angle_gamma   90.00
#
_symmetry.space_group_name_H-M   'P 1'
#
loop_
_entity.id
_entity.type
_entity.pdbx_description
1 polymer ?
#
loop_
_entity_poly.entity_id
_entity_poly.type
_entity_poly.pdbx_seq_one_letter_code
_entity_poly.pdbx_strand_id
1 'polypeptide(L)'
;MGQTKSVRAGTYIDPKSAAGMTVAALYELWIDRIKSVGASGRRAATPKTIQGYEWLYARLIKPYWQDYPLSTVTYAGVARWTQNMKGVAGSTASSDTRARASKQLSRMLDHAVGLKVLGVNPAKDSAGGT
;
A
#
# COMPACT_ATOMS: atom_id res chain seq x y z
N MET A 1 -21.91 -17.19 -27.52
CA MET A 1 -22.43 -16.54 -26.29
C MET A 1 -21.21 -15.96 -25.58
N GLY A 2 -20.86 -14.69 -25.62
CA GLY A 2 -21.63 -13.45 -25.45
C GLY A 2 -20.92 -12.64 -24.36
N GLN A 3 -19.67 -12.20 -24.63
CA GLN A 3 -18.88 -11.42 -23.67
C GLN A 3 -19.38 -9.97 -23.64
N THR A 4 -20.07 -9.58 -22.57
CA THR A 4 -20.39 -8.18 -22.29
C THR A 4 -19.15 -7.46 -21.77
N LYS A 5 -18.41 -6.86 -22.71
CA LYS A 5 -17.38 -5.87 -22.41
C LYS A 5 -18.04 -4.62 -21.81
N SER A 6 -17.98 -4.49 -20.50
CA SER A 6 -18.21 -3.20 -19.83
C SER A 6 -16.89 -2.43 -19.85
N VAL A 7 -16.73 -1.56 -20.85
CA VAL A 7 -15.59 -0.64 -20.95
C VAL A 7 -15.98 0.64 -20.21
N ARG A 8 -15.43 0.86 -19.02
CA ARG A 8 -15.41 2.17 -18.36
C ARG A 8 -13.97 2.50 -17.95
N ALA A 9 -13.50 3.60 -18.54
CA ALA A 9 -12.30 4.40 -18.30
C ALA A 9 -11.15 3.82 -17.45
N GLY A 10 -9.96 3.73 -18.07
CA GLY A 10 -8.69 3.91 -17.35
C GLY A 10 -7.70 2.75 -17.39
N THR A 11 -7.22 2.40 -18.58
CA THR A 11 -6.04 1.56 -18.85
C THR A 11 -6.19 0.09 -18.48
N TYR A 12 -6.03 -0.79 -19.46
CA TYR A 12 -5.95 -2.24 -19.27
C TYR A 12 -4.78 -2.55 -18.31
N ILE A 13 -5.10 -2.81 -17.05
CA ILE A 13 -4.19 -3.39 -16.07
C ILE A 13 -4.11 -4.87 -16.42
N ASP A 14 -2.91 -5.43 -16.61
CA ASP A 14 -2.75 -6.88 -16.77
C ASP A 14 -3.37 -7.56 -15.54
N PRO A 15 -4.53 -8.25 -15.68
CA PRO A 15 -5.22 -8.83 -14.55
C PRO A 15 -4.38 -9.92 -13.86
N LYS A 16 -3.42 -10.53 -14.57
CA LYS A 16 -2.56 -11.58 -14.02
C LYS A 16 -1.44 -11.01 -13.15
N SER A 17 -0.94 -9.81 -13.43
CA SER A 17 0.11 -9.16 -12.62
C SER A 17 -0.45 -8.48 -11.36
N ALA A 18 -1.65 -7.89 -11.45
CA ALA A 18 -2.28 -7.18 -10.32
C ALA A 18 -3.07 -8.10 -9.37
N ALA A 19 -3.67 -9.19 -9.87
CA ALA A 19 -4.48 -10.07 -9.04
C ALA A 19 -3.66 -10.99 -8.11
N GLY A 20 -2.35 -11.17 -8.38
CA GLY A 20 -1.48 -12.05 -7.60
C GLY A 20 -0.61 -11.36 -6.55
N MET A 21 -0.29 -10.07 -6.73
CA MET A 21 0.60 -9.39 -5.80
C MET A 21 -0.13 -9.05 -4.50
N THR A 22 0.41 -9.50 -3.37
CA THR A 22 -0.07 -9.12 -2.04
C THR A 22 0.64 -7.88 -1.53
N VAL A 23 0.11 -7.27 -0.47
CA VAL A 23 0.80 -6.17 0.22
C VAL A 23 2.15 -6.61 0.78
N ALA A 24 2.30 -7.88 1.18
CA ALA A 24 3.59 -8.42 1.61
C ALA A 24 4.62 -8.47 0.48
N ALA A 25 4.23 -9.00 -0.69
CA ALA A 25 5.13 -9.01 -1.85
C ALA A 25 5.51 -7.59 -2.29
N LEU A 26 4.57 -6.64 -2.24
CA LEU A 26 4.85 -5.23 -2.51
C LEU A 26 5.81 -4.62 -1.48
N TYR A 27 5.71 -4.99 -0.20
CA TYR A 27 6.60 -4.50 0.84
C TYR A 27 8.06 -4.88 0.57
N GLU A 28 8.34 -6.12 0.17
CA GLU A 28 9.71 -6.57 -0.13
C GLU A 28 10.32 -5.71 -1.26
N LEU A 29 9.59 -5.50 -2.36
CA LEU A 29 10.02 -4.62 -3.45
C LEU A 29 10.23 -3.18 -3.01
N TRP A 30 9.31 -2.69 -2.17
CA TRP A 30 9.36 -1.33 -1.68
C TRP A 30 10.54 -1.11 -0.74
N ILE A 31 10.80 -2.01 0.21
CA ILE A 31 11.90 -1.84 1.17
C ILE A 31 13.26 -1.92 0.48
N ASP A 32 13.41 -2.75 -0.55
CA ASP A 32 14.60 -2.80 -1.39
C ASP A 32 14.82 -1.48 -2.14
N ARG A 33 13.75 -0.91 -2.72
CA ARG A 33 13.81 0.44 -3.31
C ARG A 33 14.23 1.48 -2.29
N ILE A 34 13.68 1.42 -1.07
CA ILE A 34 14.03 2.36 0.00
C ILE A 34 15.52 2.26 0.38
N LYS A 35 16.05 1.04 0.47
CA LYS A 35 17.46 0.76 0.75
C LYS A 35 18.38 1.25 -0.37
N SER A 36 17.92 1.22 -1.62
CA SER A 36 18.72 1.65 -2.78
C SER A 36 18.63 3.17 -3.08
N VAL A 37 17.42 3.71 -3.21
CA VAL A 37 17.17 5.09 -3.71
C VAL A 37 16.22 5.92 -2.84
N GLY A 38 15.78 5.35 -1.71
CA GLY A 38 14.92 6.03 -0.74
C GLY A 38 13.52 6.36 -1.28
N ALA A 39 12.67 6.93 -0.43
CA ALA A 39 11.29 7.23 -0.82
C ALA A 39 11.22 8.23 -1.99
N SER A 40 12.08 9.24 -2.02
CA SER A 40 12.13 10.27 -3.07
C SER A 40 12.78 9.80 -4.38
N GLY A 41 13.38 8.60 -4.42
CA GLY A 41 14.06 8.08 -5.61
C GLY A 41 15.38 8.76 -5.95
N ARG A 42 16.02 9.45 -5.01
CA ARG A 42 17.28 10.20 -5.23
C ARG A 42 18.49 9.56 -4.57
N ARG A 43 18.33 9.05 -3.35
CA ARG A 43 19.41 8.46 -2.55
C ARG A 43 18.85 7.49 -1.53
N ALA A 44 19.62 6.45 -1.21
CA ALA A 44 19.31 5.49 -0.16
C ALA A 44 18.80 6.18 1.12
N ALA A 45 17.80 5.57 1.74
CA ALA A 45 17.33 6.00 3.05
C ALA A 45 18.40 5.70 4.12
N THR A 46 18.45 6.52 5.17
CA THR A 46 19.37 6.26 6.29
C THR A 46 18.96 5.00 7.06
N PRO A 47 19.89 4.32 7.76
CA PRO A 47 19.56 3.13 8.56
C PRO A 47 18.41 3.36 9.55
N LYS A 48 18.39 4.53 10.20
CA LYS A 48 17.29 4.92 11.12
C LYS A 48 15.94 5.03 10.40
N THR A 49 15.94 5.52 9.17
CA THR A 49 14.71 5.63 8.36
C THR A 49 14.23 4.25 7.92
N ILE A 50 15.15 3.37 7.51
CA ILE A 50 14.85 1.98 7.14
C ILE A 50 14.24 1.24 8.34
N GLN A 51 14.86 1.32 9.52
CA GLN A 51 14.32 0.73 10.74
C GLN A 51 12.92 1.25 11.07
N GLY A 52 12.68 2.55 10.87
CA GLY A 52 11.34 3.13 11.08
C GLY A 52 10.29 2.52 10.16
N TYR A 53 10.64 2.29 8.89
CA TYR A 53 9.76 1.66 7.92
C TYR A 53 9.52 0.16 8.20
N GLU A 54 10.57 -0.57 8.57
CA GLU A 54 10.49 -1.97 8.98
C GLU A 54 9.61 -2.13 10.22
N TRP A 55 9.76 -1.24 11.20
CA TRP A 55 8.95 -1.23 12.42
C TRP A 55 7.47 -0.98 12.12
N LEU A 56 7.16 0.07 11.35
CA LEU A 56 5.79 0.41 10.97
C LEU A 56 5.13 -0.73 10.20
N TYR A 57 5.88 -1.35 9.27
CA TYR A 57 5.36 -2.49 8.54
C TYR A 57 5.09 -3.67 9.46
N ALA A 58 6.10 -4.15 10.18
CA ALA A 58 6.00 -5.36 11.01
C ALA A 58 4.92 -5.24 12.09
N ARG A 59 4.74 -4.05 12.69
CA ARG A 59 3.84 -3.85 13.83
C ARG A 59 2.43 -3.42 13.46
N LEU A 60 2.24 -2.71 12.35
CA LEU A 60 0.97 -2.03 12.07
C LEU A 60 0.36 -2.40 10.72
N ILE A 61 1.18 -2.53 9.67
CA ILE A 61 0.69 -2.83 8.32
C ILE A 61 0.54 -4.34 8.14
N LYS A 62 1.61 -5.10 8.40
CA LYS A 62 1.68 -6.55 8.20
C LYS A 62 0.53 -7.31 8.88
N PRO A 63 0.21 -7.07 10.17
CA PRO A 63 -0.85 -7.84 10.86
C PRO A 63 -2.24 -7.71 10.25
N TYR A 64 -2.49 -6.63 9.48
CA TYR A 64 -3.78 -6.37 8.86
C TYR A 64 -3.77 -6.67 7.36
N TRP A 65 -2.73 -6.24 6.65
CA TRP A 65 -2.74 -6.16 5.19
C TRP A 65 -1.91 -7.22 4.47
N GLN A 66 -0.99 -7.93 5.14
CA GLN A 66 0.05 -8.72 4.45
C GLN A 66 -0.50 -9.68 3.37
N ASP A 67 -1.64 -10.30 3.65
CA ASP A 67 -2.25 -11.33 2.80
C ASP A 67 -3.26 -10.76 1.80
N TYR A 68 -3.55 -9.46 1.87
CA TYR A 68 -4.50 -8.82 0.96
C TYR A 68 -3.88 -8.68 -0.42
N PRO A 69 -4.55 -9.16 -1.49
CA PRO A 69 -4.18 -8.80 -2.85
C PRO A 69 -4.30 -7.29 -3.05
N LEU A 70 -3.38 -6.68 -3.79
CA LEU A 70 -3.39 -5.23 -4.02
C LEU A 70 -4.70 -4.74 -4.65
N SER A 71 -5.33 -5.56 -5.50
CA SER A 71 -6.62 -5.28 -6.13
C SER A 71 -7.79 -5.14 -5.16
N THR A 72 -7.67 -5.67 -3.93
CA THR A 72 -8.71 -5.60 -2.89
C THR A 72 -8.53 -4.41 -1.94
N VAL A 73 -7.40 -3.71 -2.04
CA VAL A 73 -7.13 -2.53 -1.20
C VAL A 73 -7.96 -1.37 -1.73
N THR A 74 -8.84 -0.83 -0.88
CA THR A 74 -9.73 0.30 -1.22
C THR A 74 -9.48 1.48 -0.31
N TYR A 75 -9.89 2.67 -0.74
CA TYR A 75 -9.85 3.87 0.09
C TYR A 75 -10.59 3.68 1.42
N ALA A 76 -11.81 3.15 1.35
CA ALA A 76 -12.64 2.88 2.53
C ALA A 76 -11.95 1.87 3.47
N GLY A 77 -11.31 0.84 2.92
CA GLY A 77 -10.54 -0.12 3.70
C GLY A 77 -9.35 0.53 4.43
N VAL A 78 -8.58 1.37 3.73
CA VAL A 78 -7.45 2.11 4.32
C VAL A 78 -7.92 3.09 5.39
N ALA A 79 -9.02 3.82 5.16
CA ALA A 79 -9.60 4.74 6.12
C ALA A 79 -10.08 4.02 7.39
N ARG A 80 -10.82 2.92 7.22
CA ARG A 80 -11.29 2.09 8.35
C ARG A 80 -10.14 1.49 9.14
N TRP A 81 -9.13 0.94 8.47
CA TRP A 81 -7.94 0.41 9.13
C TRP A 81 -7.22 1.52 9.91
N THR A 82 -7.04 2.69 9.31
CA THR A 82 -6.40 3.84 9.96
C THR A 82 -7.14 4.22 11.25
N GLN A 83 -8.47 4.35 11.21
CA GLN A 83 -9.28 4.72 12.38
C GLN A 83 -9.16 3.70 13.52
N ASN A 84 -9.16 2.40 13.19
CA ASN A 84 -9.20 1.30 14.15
C ASN A 84 -7.82 0.74 14.54
N MET A 85 -6.74 1.31 14.00
CA MET A 85 -5.38 0.82 14.17
C MET A 85 -5.02 0.71 15.65
N LYS A 86 -4.63 -0.49 16.06
CA LYS A 86 -4.12 -0.76 17.41
C LYS A 86 -2.61 -0.63 17.43
N GLY A 87 -2.10 0.00 18.48
CA GLY A 87 -0.67 0.07 18.77
C GLY A 87 -0.16 -1.21 19.43
N VAL A 88 1.12 -1.23 19.74
CA VAL A 88 1.80 -2.40 20.33
C VAL A 88 1.21 -2.80 21.69
N ALA A 89 0.68 -1.85 22.45
CA ALA A 89 0.05 -2.09 23.75
C ALA A 89 -1.43 -2.55 23.64
N GLY A 90 -1.94 -2.83 22.43
CA GLY A 90 -3.33 -3.24 22.20
C GLY A 90 -4.38 -2.11 22.27
N SER A 91 -4.02 -0.95 22.82
CA SER A 91 -4.82 0.27 22.75
C SER A 91 -4.79 0.89 21.34
N THR A 92 -5.72 1.81 21.05
CA THR A 92 -5.70 2.55 19.78
C THR A 92 -4.38 3.31 19.63
N ALA A 93 -3.72 3.16 18.47
CA ALA A 93 -2.47 3.82 18.18
C ALA A 93 -2.62 5.36 18.19
N SER A 94 -1.55 6.06 18.56
CA SER A 94 -1.53 7.53 18.55
C SER A 94 -1.85 8.09 17.16
N SER A 95 -2.38 9.32 17.10
CA SER A 95 -2.70 9.97 15.81
C SER A 95 -1.49 10.04 14.86
N ASP A 96 -0.31 10.40 15.39
CA ASP A 96 0.94 10.44 14.62
C ASP A 96 1.35 9.04 14.12
N THR A 97 1.27 8.02 14.97
CA THR A 97 1.56 6.63 14.58
C THR A 97 0.65 6.17 13.44
N ARG A 98 -0.66 6.44 13.56
CA ARG A 98 -1.65 6.13 12.53
C ARG A 98 -1.33 6.84 11.22
N ALA A 99 -1.07 8.15 11.28
CA ALA A 99 -0.72 8.93 10.10
C ALA A 99 0.56 8.42 9.40
N ARG A 100 1.59 8.03 10.17
CA ARG A 100 2.84 7.47 9.61
C ARG A 100 2.63 6.12 8.93
N ALA A 101 1.89 5.21 9.57
CA ALA A 101 1.60 3.90 9.00
C ALA A 101 0.75 4.02 7.72
N SER A 102 -0.31 4.84 7.73
CA SER A 102 -1.15 5.05 6.54
C SER A 102 -0.40 5.74 5.41
N LYS A 103 0.48 6.70 5.74
CA LYS A 103 1.37 7.33 4.75
C LYS A 103 2.37 6.34 4.14
N GLN A 104 2.89 5.40 4.93
CA GLN A 104 3.76 4.35 4.40
C GLN A 104 3.00 3.42 3.45
N LEU A 105 1.82 2.94 3.85
CA LEU A 105 0.99 2.12 2.97
C LEU A 105 0.66 2.86 1.66
N SER A 106 0.29 4.14 1.73
CA SER A 106 0.07 4.96 0.54
C SER A 106 1.32 5.05 -0.35
N ARG A 107 2.53 5.19 0.21
CA ARG A 107 3.78 5.19 -0.56
C ARG A 107 4.10 3.83 -1.19
N MET A 108 3.78 2.73 -0.53
CA MET A 108 3.89 1.39 -1.12
C MET A 108 2.96 1.29 -2.32
N LEU A 109 1.72 1.74 -2.20
CA LEU A 109 0.75 1.73 -3.30
C LEU A 109 1.14 2.67 -4.45
N ASP A 110 1.72 3.84 -4.17
CA ASP A 110 2.32 4.68 -5.21
C ASP A 110 3.46 3.95 -5.94
N HIS A 111 4.24 3.15 -5.21
CA HIS A 111 5.29 2.34 -5.82
C HIS A 111 4.70 1.26 -6.73
N ALA A 112 3.61 0.59 -6.33
CA ALA A 112 2.89 -0.36 -7.16
C ALA A 112 2.33 0.28 -8.45
N VAL A 113 1.86 1.54 -8.36
CA VAL A 113 1.47 2.32 -9.55
C VAL A 113 2.67 2.59 -10.46
N GLY A 114 3.81 2.97 -9.89
CA GLY A 114 5.05 3.16 -10.64
C GLY A 114 5.55 1.87 -11.33
N LEU A 115 5.29 0.71 -10.72
CA LEU A 115 5.56 -0.62 -11.29
C LEU A 115 4.49 -1.07 -12.31
N LYS A 116 3.46 -0.27 -12.55
CA LYS A 116 2.30 -0.59 -13.39
C LYS A 116 1.50 -1.82 -12.93
N VAL A 117 1.61 -2.17 -11.64
CA VAL A 117 0.80 -3.22 -11.00
C VAL A 117 -0.59 -2.69 -10.66
N LEU A 118 -0.69 -1.43 -10.25
CA LEU A 118 -1.96 -0.72 -10.05
C LEU A 118 -2.09 0.41 -11.07
N GLY A 119 -3.32 0.67 -11.54
CA GLY A 119 -3.61 1.83 -12.38
C GLY A 119 -3.63 3.14 -11.59
N VAL A 120 -4.10 3.10 -10.34
CA VAL A 120 -4.21 4.25 -9.44
C VAL A 120 -3.93 3.83 -8.00
N ASN A 121 -3.55 4.78 -7.15
CA ASN A 121 -3.33 4.52 -5.72
C ASN A 121 -4.67 4.57 -4.96
N PRO A 122 -5.21 3.43 -4.47
CA PRO A 122 -6.51 3.40 -3.80
C PRO A 122 -6.50 4.13 -2.45
N ALA A 123 -5.35 4.36 -1.82
CA ALA A 123 -5.29 5.14 -0.58
C ALA A 123 -5.50 6.65 -0.79
N LYS A 124 -5.49 7.12 -2.04
CA LYS A 124 -5.69 8.52 -2.42
C LYS A 124 -7.00 8.74 -3.19
N ASP A 125 -7.56 7.68 -3.76
CA ASP A 125 -8.79 7.74 -4.54
C ASP A 125 -10.03 7.66 -3.63
N SER A 126 -10.42 8.79 -3.05
CA SER A 126 -11.62 8.89 -2.22
C SER A 126 -12.92 8.71 -2.99
N ALA A 127 -12.89 8.75 -4.33
CA ALA A 127 -14.06 8.60 -5.16
C ALA A 127 -14.48 7.13 -5.34
N GLY A 128 -13.62 6.18 -4.94
CA GLY A 128 -13.90 4.75 -5.00
C GLY A 128 -14.40 4.34 -6.39
N GLY A 129 -13.50 4.33 -7.37
CA GLY A 129 -13.77 4.03 -8.79
C GLY A 129 -15.11 3.34 -9.06
N THR A 130 -16.05 4.14 -9.56
CA THR A 130 -17.39 3.74 -10.06
C THR A 130 -17.33 2.91 -11.33
#